data_AF-A0A381S6D7-F1
#
_entry.id   AF-A0A381S6D7-F1
#
_cell.length_a   1.000
_cell.length_b   1.000
_cell.length_c   1.000
_cell.angle_alpha   90.00
_cell.angle_beta   90.00
_cell.angle_gamma   90.00
#
_symmetry.space_group_name_H-M   'P 1'
#
loop_
_entity.id
_entity.type
_entity.pdbx_description
1 polymer ?
#
loop_
_entity_poly.entity_id
_entity_poly.type
_entity_poly.pdbx_seq_one_letter_code
_entity_poly.pdbx_strand_id
1 'polypeptide(L)'
;MRAQLMDDPIASAELAGLAYVSDSEPGFSRQQRGDDIVHVSAKGRILTNSKKIERIEGLKIPPAWTKVWICENHKGHLQVTGVDKKGRKQYIYHPLWTKLRSEAKFDKMVEFGHTLPTIRRQYGLDLQVEGNPKQMMMPKERMLAALVRLLDTTFIRIGNETYRKENQHFGLTTLLDDHCTFEYDDDVLPEEEKWYDGQLVGWFTFVGKSGKDHTVMVHDEDYPDLVALMIESYNLKAEGTN
;
A
#
# COMPACT_ATOMS: atom_id res chain seq x y z
N MET A 1 6.51 -7.71 26.19
CA MET A 1 5.55 -8.82 26.34
C MET A 1 4.25 -8.58 25.56
N ARG A 2 3.53 -7.45 25.74
CA ARG A 2 2.28 -7.15 25.01
C ARG A 2 2.47 -6.93 23.49
N ALA A 3 3.54 -6.25 23.08
CA ALA A 3 3.86 -6.02 21.67
C ALA A 3 4.23 -7.32 20.90
N GLN A 4 4.99 -8.23 21.53
CA GLN A 4 5.37 -9.51 20.92
C GLN A 4 4.16 -10.45 20.71
N LEU A 5 3.13 -10.37 21.57
CA LEU A 5 1.89 -11.12 21.42
C LEU A 5 0.99 -10.60 20.27
N MET A 6 1.19 -9.34 19.84
CA MET A 6 0.42 -8.71 18.76
C MET A 6 0.96 -9.05 17.36
N ASP A 7 2.18 -9.59 17.27
CA ASP A 7 2.79 -10.02 16.01
C ASP A 7 2.36 -11.41 15.57
N ASP A 8 2.02 -12.29 16.52
CA ASP A 8 1.37 -13.56 16.23
C ASP A 8 -0.15 -13.34 16.06
N PRO A 9 -0.69 -13.51 14.84
CA PRO A 9 -2.11 -13.35 14.58
C PRO A 9 -2.99 -14.35 15.37
N ILE A 10 -2.45 -15.54 15.68
CA ILE A 10 -3.19 -16.58 16.41
C ILE A 10 -3.31 -16.18 17.87
N ALA A 11 -2.20 -15.89 18.54
CA ALA A 11 -2.20 -15.43 19.93
C ALA A 11 -3.03 -14.14 20.11
N SER A 12 -2.97 -13.22 19.14
CA SER A 12 -3.80 -12.01 19.12
C SER A 12 -5.29 -12.31 19.07
N ALA A 13 -5.70 -13.30 18.26
CA ALA A 13 -7.10 -13.70 18.17
C ALA A 13 -7.57 -14.33 19.48
N GLU A 14 -6.78 -15.23 20.06
CA GLU A 14 -7.12 -15.92 21.31
C GLU A 14 -7.25 -14.95 22.49
N LEU A 15 -6.32 -13.99 22.63
CA LEU A 15 -6.41 -12.91 23.64
C LEU A 15 -7.68 -12.07 23.52
N ALA A 16 -8.22 -11.94 22.30
CA ALA A 16 -9.47 -11.26 22.01
C ALA A 16 -10.72 -12.08 22.36
N GLY A 17 -10.55 -13.35 22.75
CA GLY A 17 -11.62 -14.33 22.80
C GLY A 17 -12.15 -14.74 21.42
N LEU A 18 -11.35 -14.58 20.37
CA LEU A 18 -11.65 -14.97 18.99
C LEU A 18 -10.88 -16.22 18.60
N ALA A 19 -11.40 -16.95 17.61
CA ALA A 19 -10.72 -18.08 16.99
C ALA A 19 -9.99 -17.60 15.72
N TYR A 20 -8.72 -17.99 15.59
CA TYR A 20 -8.03 -17.85 14.31
C TYR A 20 -8.58 -18.90 13.32
N VAL A 21 -9.07 -18.48 12.16
CA VAL A 21 -9.76 -19.33 11.18
C VAL A 21 -9.38 -18.95 9.75
N SER A 22 -9.38 -19.91 8.84
CA SER A 22 -9.10 -19.72 7.41
C SER A 22 -10.32 -20.06 6.55
N ASP A 23 -10.40 -19.45 5.36
CA ASP A 23 -11.46 -19.78 4.39
C ASP A 23 -11.23 -21.09 3.62
N SER A 24 -10.15 -21.80 3.94
CA SER A 24 -9.94 -23.21 3.59
C SER A 24 -10.67 -24.18 4.52
N GLU A 25 -11.17 -23.72 5.67
CA GLU A 25 -11.93 -24.53 6.61
C GLU A 25 -13.40 -24.69 6.19
N PRO A 26 -14.13 -25.69 6.70
CA PRO A 26 -15.57 -25.80 6.48
C PRO A 26 -16.32 -24.52 6.88
N GLY A 27 -17.21 -24.07 6.00
CA GLY A 27 -18.02 -22.87 6.19
C GLY A 27 -19.36 -22.95 5.47
N PHE A 28 -20.17 -21.90 5.62
CA PHE A 28 -21.31 -21.70 4.73
C PHE A 28 -20.86 -21.09 3.41
N SER A 29 -21.57 -21.38 2.34
CA SER A 29 -21.42 -20.69 1.06
C SER A 29 -22.73 -20.04 0.63
N ARG A 30 -22.62 -18.98 -0.17
CA ARG A 30 -23.77 -18.32 -0.79
C ARG A 30 -23.95 -18.86 -2.20
N GLN A 31 -25.16 -19.34 -2.50
CA GLN A 31 -25.53 -19.86 -3.81
C GLN A 31 -26.79 -19.17 -4.32
N GLN A 32 -26.85 -18.97 -5.63
CA GLN A 32 -28.05 -18.49 -6.30
C GLN A 32 -28.89 -19.70 -6.74
N ARG A 33 -30.20 -19.67 -6.45
CA ARG A 33 -31.18 -20.67 -6.88
C ARG A 33 -32.38 -19.96 -7.49
N GLY A 34 -32.42 -19.88 -8.82
CA GLY A 34 -33.38 -19.03 -9.52
C GLY A 34 -33.13 -17.57 -9.15
N ASP A 35 -34.18 -16.89 -8.69
CA ASP A 35 -34.12 -15.49 -8.25
C ASP A 35 -33.71 -15.35 -6.77
N ASP A 36 -33.68 -16.46 -6.02
CA ASP A 36 -33.39 -16.45 -4.59
C ASP A 36 -31.91 -16.73 -4.28
N ILE A 37 -31.42 -16.09 -3.21
CA ILE A 37 -30.12 -16.38 -2.62
C ILE A 37 -30.32 -17.34 -1.45
N VAL A 38 -29.61 -18.46 -1.46
CA VAL A 38 -29.61 -19.43 -0.36
C VAL A 38 -28.21 -19.59 0.24
N HIS A 39 -28.17 -19.85 1.54
CA HIS A 39 -26.95 -20.24 2.24
C HIS A 39 -26.91 -21.75 2.39
N VAL A 40 -25.79 -22.38 2.06
CA VAL A 40 -25.61 -23.82 2.21
C VAL A 40 -24.41 -24.13 3.10
N SER A 41 -24.53 -25.16 3.93
CA SER A 41 -23.43 -25.68 4.74
C SER A 41 -22.35 -26.35 3.89
N ALA A 42 -21.18 -26.60 4.49
CA ALA A 42 -20.10 -27.37 3.87
C ALA A 42 -20.54 -28.77 3.38
N LYS A 43 -21.63 -29.33 3.94
CA LYS A 43 -22.24 -30.61 3.53
C LYS A 43 -23.29 -30.47 2.43
N GLY A 44 -23.44 -29.28 1.82
CA GLY A 44 -24.40 -29.00 0.76
C GLY A 44 -25.86 -28.84 1.22
N ARG A 45 -26.14 -28.88 2.53
CA ARG A 45 -27.50 -28.69 3.07
C ARG A 45 -27.85 -27.22 3.17
N ILE A 46 -29.06 -26.86 2.71
CA ILE A 46 -29.62 -25.51 2.84
C ILE A 46 -29.76 -25.16 4.32
N LEU A 47 -29.34 -23.95 4.65
CA LEU A 47 -29.43 -23.40 5.99
C LEU A 47 -30.86 -22.88 6.22
N THR A 48 -31.55 -23.47 7.20
CA THR A 48 -32.92 -23.08 7.59
C THR A 48 -32.99 -22.48 9.00
N ASN A 49 -31.89 -22.48 9.74
CA ASN A 49 -31.83 -21.96 11.09
C ASN A 49 -31.87 -20.42 11.07
N SER A 50 -32.95 -19.84 11.56
CA SER A 50 -33.20 -18.39 11.57
C SER A 50 -32.08 -17.59 12.24
N LYS A 51 -31.57 -18.03 13.39
CA LYS A 51 -30.47 -17.33 14.10
C LYS A 51 -29.19 -17.27 13.27
N LYS A 52 -28.88 -18.34 12.53
CA LYS A 52 -27.69 -18.37 11.65
C LYS A 52 -27.88 -17.46 10.44
N ILE A 53 -29.08 -17.42 9.86
CA ILE A 53 -29.42 -16.55 8.73
C ILE A 53 -29.33 -15.07 9.15
N GLU A 54 -29.96 -14.71 10.27
CA GLU A 54 -29.94 -13.34 10.82
C GLU A 54 -28.50 -12.85 11.05
N ARG A 55 -27.62 -13.70 11.60
CA ARG A 55 -26.20 -13.37 11.73
C ARG A 55 -25.55 -13.07 10.37
N ILE A 56 -25.80 -13.92 9.37
CA ILE A 56 -25.21 -13.77 8.03
C ILE A 56 -25.69 -12.47 7.38
N GLU A 57 -26.97 -12.14 7.50
CA GLU A 57 -27.53 -10.87 7.01
C GLU A 57 -26.92 -9.66 7.73
N GLY A 58 -26.60 -9.81 9.02
CA GLY A 58 -25.87 -8.81 9.81
C GLY A 58 -24.45 -8.54 9.33
N LEU A 59 -23.81 -9.50 8.62
CA LEU A 59 -22.46 -9.32 8.05
C LEU A 59 -22.45 -8.40 6.83
N LYS A 60 -23.63 -8.04 6.27
CA LYS A 60 -23.79 -7.12 5.12
C LYS A 60 -22.88 -7.49 3.94
N ILE A 61 -22.87 -8.77 3.57
CA ILE A 61 -22.07 -9.29 2.46
C ILE A 61 -22.55 -8.68 1.14
N PRO A 62 -21.71 -7.93 0.41
CA PRO A 62 -22.15 -7.28 -0.83
C PRO A 62 -22.76 -8.28 -1.84
N PRO A 63 -23.89 -7.97 -2.48
CA PRO A 63 -24.60 -8.91 -3.34
C PRO A 63 -23.78 -9.30 -4.58
N ALA A 64 -22.92 -8.41 -5.06
CA ALA A 64 -22.08 -8.65 -6.23
C ALA A 64 -20.89 -9.60 -5.99
N TRP A 65 -20.63 -10.02 -4.74
CA TRP A 65 -19.52 -10.94 -4.47
C TRP A 65 -19.86 -12.37 -4.94
N THR A 66 -18.88 -13.02 -5.56
CA THR A 66 -18.94 -14.42 -5.96
C THR A 66 -18.01 -15.27 -5.09
N LYS A 67 -18.07 -16.61 -5.19
CA LYS A 67 -17.22 -17.54 -4.42
C LYS A 67 -17.18 -17.20 -2.92
N VAL A 68 -18.35 -16.94 -2.34
CA VAL A 68 -18.47 -16.48 -0.96
C VAL A 68 -18.33 -17.65 0.01
N TRP A 69 -17.39 -17.53 0.95
CA TRP A 69 -17.25 -18.39 2.12
C TRP A 69 -17.60 -17.59 3.37
N ILE A 70 -18.32 -18.21 4.30
CA ILE A 70 -18.79 -17.59 5.54
C ILE A 70 -18.43 -18.52 6.70
N CYS A 71 -17.66 -18.01 7.66
CA CYS A 71 -17.23 -18.77 8.83
C CYS A 71 -18.46 -19.23 9.65
N GLU A 72 -18.53 -20.50 10.04
CA GLU A 72 -19.63 -20.99 10.89
C GLU A 72 -19.56 -20.43 12.31
N ASN A 73 -18.35 -20.17 12.81
CA ASN A 73 -18.11 -19.65 14.14
C ASN A 73 -18.25 -18.12 14.17
N HIS A 74 -19.23 -17.62 14.93
CA HIS A 74 -19.41 -16.18 15.15
C HIS A 74 -18.20 -15.51 15.82
N LYS A 75 -17.34 -16.27 16.51
CA LYS A 75 -16.09 -15.80 17.11
C LYS A 75 -14.87 -15.98 16.21
N GLY A 76 -15.02 -16.44 14.97
CA GLY A 76 -13.91 -16.48 14.01
C GLY A 76 -13.42 -15.06 13.69
N HIS A 77 -12.12 -14.82 13.74
CA HIS A 77 -11.58 -13.48 13.45
C HIS A 77 -11.90 -13.04 12.00
N LEU A 78 -11.89 -13.98 11.06
CA LEU A 78 -12.36 -13.83 9.70
C LEU A 78 -13.79 -14.37 9.60
N GLN A 79 -14.73 -13.51 9.20
CA GLN A 79 -16.15 -13.86 9.12
C GLN A 79 -16.57 -14.25 7.72
N VAL A 80 -16.06 -13.57 6.69
CA VAL A 80 -16.46 -13.80 5.29
C VAL A 80 -15.26 -13.59 4.37
N THR A 81 -15.15 -14.43 3.34
CA THR A 81 -14.40 -14.11 2.13
C THR A 81 -15.30 -14.17 0.91
N GLY A 82 -14.94 -13.44 -0.13
CA GLY A 82 -15.63 -13.46 -1.41
C GLY A 82 -14.79 -12.81 -2.49
N VAL A 83 -15.23 -12.89 -3.74
CA VAL A 83 -14.54 -12.31 -4.90
C VAL A 83 -15.41 -11.19 -5.46
N ASP A 84 -14.86 -9.97 -5.55
CA ASP A 84 -15.59 -8.81 -6.08
C ASP A 84 -15.71 -8.83 -7.62
N LYS A 85 -16.42 -7.84 -8.20
CA LYS A 85 -16.58 -7.70 -9.66
C LYS A 85 -15.27 -7.53 -10.42
N LYS A 86 -14.18 -7.11 -9.74
CA LYS A 86 -12.85 -6.98 -10.32
C LYS A 86 -12.00 -8.24 -10.13
N GLY A 87 -12.58 -9.35 -9.66
CA GLY A 87 -11.86 -10.61 -9.44
C GLY A 87 -10.99 -10.62 -8.19
N ARG A 88 -11.08 -9.62 -7.30
CA ARG A 88 -10.24 -9.52 -6.11
C ARG A 88 -10.90 -10.21 -4.93
N LYS A 89 -10.12 -10.97 -4.16
CA LYS A 89 -10.58 -11.55 -2.90
C LYS A 89 -10.77 -10.44 -1.86
N GLN A 90 -11.97 -10.36 -1.31
CA GLN A 90 -12.41 -9.43 -0.28
C GLN A 90 -12.70 -10.19 1.01
N TYR A 91 -12.63 -9.47 2.13
CA TYR A 91 -12.70 -10.03 3.47
C TYR A 91 -13.64 -9.19 4.34
N ILE A 92 -14.40 -9.85 5.21
CA ILE A 92 -15.12 -9.23 6.33
C ILE A 92 -14.59 -9.87 7.60
N TYR A 93 -14.06 -9.05 8.51
CA TYR A 93 -13.50 -9.49 9.78
C TYR A 93 -14.47 -9.23 10.94
N HIS A 94 -14.27 -9.95 12.03
CA HIS A 94 -14.96 -9.66 13.28
C HIS A 94 -14.57 -8.24 13.78
N PRO A 95 -15.51 -7.43 14.29
CA PRO A 95 -15.21 -6.05 14.72
C PRO A 95 -14.08 -5.95 15.76
N LEU A 96 -14.05 -6.87 16.73
CA LEU A 96 -12.96 -6.94 17.73
C LEU A 96 -11.59 -7.21 17.10
N TRP A 97 -11.52 -8.03 16.04
CA TRP A 97 -10.28 -8.28 15.32
C TRP A 97 -9.77 -7.00 14.65
N THR A 98 -10.64 -6.28 13.95
CA THR A 98 -10.31 -5.01 13.31
C THR A 98 -9.79 -4.00 14.34
N LYS A 99 -10.45 -3.90 15.50
CA LYS A 99 -10.03 -3.00 16.60
C LYS A 99 -8.63 -3.35 17.09
N LEU A 100 -8.40 -4.61 17.46
CA LEU A 100 -7.10 -5.09 17.95
C LEU A 100 -5.97 -4.90 16.94
N ARG A 101 -6.21 -5.25 15.67
CA ARG A 101 -5.20 -5.07 14.61
C ARG A 101 -4.89 -3.59 14.34
N SER A 102 -5.88 -2.71 14.48
CA SER A 102 -5.66 -1.26 14.42
C SER A 102 -4.80 -0.80 15.60
N GLU A 103 -5.11 -1.21 16.83
CA GLU A 103 -4.34 -0.85 18.04
C GLU A 103 -2.89 -1.36 17.94
N ALA A 104 -2.70 -2.62 17.57
CA ALA A 104 -1.38 -3.20 17.34
C ALA A 104 -0.57 -2.44 16.28
N LYS A 105 -1.22 -1.91 15.24
CA LYS A 105 -0.56 -1.07 14.24
C LYS A 105 -0.07 0.25 14.84
N PHE A 106 -0.85 0.86 15.74
CA PHE A 106 -0.44 2.09 16.43
C PHE A 106 0.73 1.84 17.38
N ASP A 107 0.76 0.71 18.08
CA ASP A 107 1.87 0.38 18.98
C ASP A 107 3.20 0.26 18.21
N LYS A 108 3.18 -0.30 16.99
CA LYS A 108 4.36 -0.37 16.10
C LYS A 108 4.87 1.00 15.65
N MET A 109 4.04 2.04 15.68
CA MET A 109 4.48 3.39 15.31
C MET A 109 5.53 3.94 16.27
N VAL A 110 5.51 3.54 17.53
CA VAL A 110 6.50 3.97 18.52
C VAL A 110 7.88 3.40 18.17
N GLU A 111 7.95 2.10 17.92
CA GLU A 111 9.19 1.43 17.49
C GLU A 111 9.70 1.95 16.15
N PHE A 112 8.79 2.19 15.20
CA PHE A 112 9.14 2.83 13.94
C PHE A 112 9.70 4.25 14.15
N GLY A 113 9.10 5.03 15.05
CA GLY A 113 9.58 6.36 15.42
C GLY A 113 11.00 6.36 15.99
N HIS A 114 11.35 5.35 16.81
CA HIS A 114 12.73 5.17 17.31
C HIS A 114 13.71 4.74 16.22
N THR A 115 13.25 4.04 15.18
CA THR A 115 14.07 3.58 14.05
C THR A 115 14.25 4.67 12.98
N LEU A 116 13.33 5.63 12.90
CA LEU A 116 13.30 6.66 11.87
C LEU A 116 14.61 7.47 11.77
N PRO A 117 15.27 7.91 12.86
CA PRO A 117 16.56 8.60 12.76
C PRO A 117 17.65 7.76 12.07
N THR A 118 17.68 6.45 12.29
CA THR A 118 18.64 5.54 11.64
C THR A 118 18.38 5.45 10.14
N ILE A 119 17.10 5.34 9.74
CA ILE A 119 16.70 5.33 8.32
C ILE A 119 17.11 6.65 7.65
N ARG A 120 16.84 7.79 8.30
CA ARG A 120 17.19 9.13 7.81
C ARG A 120 18.69 9.33 7.65
N ARG A 121 19.46 8.88 8.63
CA ARG A 121 20.92 8.88 8.53
C ARG A 121 21.41 8.01 7.36
N GLN A 122 20.83 6.83 7.17
CA GLN A 122 21.26 5.92 6.11
C GLN A 122 20.96 6.48 4.72
N TYR A 123 19.72 6.92 4.44
CA TYR A 123 19.43 7.50 3.13
C TYR A 123 20.25 8.77 2.90
N GLY A 124 20.55 9.54 3.96
CA GLY A 124 21.36 10.75 3.83
C GLY A 124 22.80 10.47 3.42
N LEU A 125 23.39 9.36 3.91
CA LEU A 125 24.71 8.89 3.46
C LEU A 125 24.66 8.39 2.01
N ASP A 126 23.62 7.65 1.65
CA ASP A 126 23.49 7.07 0.30
C ASP A 126 23.22 8.16 -0.77
N LEU A 127 22.55 9.26 -0.40
CA LEU A 127 22.38 10.43 -1.27
C LEU A 127 23.68 11.16 -1.57
N GLN A 128 24.68 11.10 -0.68
CA GLN A 128 25.99 11.71 -0.88
C GLN A 128 26.89 10.91 -1.85
N VAL A 129 26.48 9.70 -2.25
CA VAL A 129 27.29 8.86 -3.14
C VAL A 129 27.14 9.35 -4.58
N GLU A 130 28.18 9.97 -5.11
CA GLU A 130 28.22 10.34 -6.52
C GLU A 130 28.40 9.14 -7.46
N GLY A 131 27.80 9.26 -8.65
CA GLY A 131 27.95 8.28 -9.72
C GLY A 131 29.34 8.26 -10.34
N ASN A 132 29.55 7.38 -11.31
CA ASN A 132 30.82 7.35 -12.06
C ASN A 132 30.77 8.38 -13.21
N PRO A 133 31.57 9.46 -13.18
CA PRO A 133 31.53 10.52 -14.20
C PRO A 133 31.91 10.01 -15.60
N LYS A 134 32.67 8.91 -15.69
CA LYS A 134 33.09 8.31 -16.96
C LYS A 134 32.01 7.43 -17.59
N GLN A 135 31.04 6.98 -16.80
CA GLN A 135 30.00 6.03 -17.22
C GLN A 135 28.58 6.63 -17.12
N MET A 136 28.44 7.89 -16.68
CA MET A 136 27.16 8.54 -16.37
C MET A 136 26.21 7.63 -15.57
N MET A 137 26.77 6.82 -14.67
CA MET A 137 26.01 5.78 -13.97
C MET A 137 25.61 6.26 -12.59
N MET A 138 24.29 6.32 -12.34
CA MET A 138 23.73 6.58 -11.01
C MET A 138 23.77 5.31 -10.14
N PRO A 139 24.35 5.36 -8.92
CA PRO A 139 24.35 4.24 -8.00
C PRO A 139 22.92 3.87 -7.59
N LYS A 140 22.63 2.57 -7.52
CA LYS A 140 21.31 2.05 -7.13
C LYS A 140 20.91 2.53 -5.74
N GLU A 141 21.87 2.58 -4.82
CA GLU A 141 21.71 3.00 -3.44
C GLU A 141 21.24 4.45 -3.37
N ARG A 142 21.84 5.36 -4.16
CA ARG A 142 21.42 6.77 -4.26
C ARG A 142 20.00 6.91 -4.79
N MET A 143 19.64 6.15 -5.84
CA MET A 143 18.26 6.15 -6.36
C MET A 143 17.25 5.65 -5.33
N LEU A 144 17.56 4.58 -4.60
CA LEU A 144 16.70 4.07 -3.53
C LEU A 144 16.59 5.07 -2.38
N ALA A 145 17.68 5.75 -2.03
CA ALA A 145 17.70 6.79 -1.02
C ALA A 145 16.82 7.99 -1.40
N ALA A 146 16.89 8.45 -2.66
CA ALA A 146 16.02 9.49 -3.19
C ALA A 146 14.53 9.09 -3.09
N LEU A 147 14.18 7.86 -3.48
CA LEU A 147 12.82 7.35 -3.33
C LEU A 147 12.38 7.32 -1.85
N VAL A 148 13.24 6.89 -0.94
CA VAL A 148 12.92 6.86 0.50
C VAL A 148 12.74 8.27 1.07
N ARG A 149 13.60 9.24 0.69
CA ARG A 149 13.46 10.65 1.08
C ARG A 149 12.13 11.21 0.59
N LEU A 150 11.76 10.97 -0.67
CA LEU A 150 10.46 11.38 -1.21
C LEU A 150 9.29 10.75 -0.45
N LEU A 151 9.36 9.49 -0.06
CA LEU A 151 8.32 8.87 0.80
C LEU A 151 8.22 9.57 2.16
N ASP A 152 9.36 9.96 2.75
CA ASP A 152 9.47 10.61 4.05
C ASP A 152 8.92 12.05 4.04
N THR A 153 9.11 12.80 2.94
CA THR A 153 8.76 14.22 2.84
C THR A 153 7.43 14.49 2.13
N THR A 154 7.04 13.64 1.17
CA THR A 154 5.84 13.91 0.33
C THR A 154 4.63 13.06 0.68
N PHE A 155 4.83 11.93 1.38
CA PHE A 155 3.81 10.92 1.69
C PHE A 155 3.07 10.33 0.47
N ILE A 156 3.64 10.47 -0.73
CA ILE A 156 3.14 9.79 -1.93
C ILE A 156 3.15 8.27 -1.67
N ARG A 157 2.12 7.57 -2.14
CA ARG A 157 2.10 6.11 -2.03
C ARG A 157 3.16 5.52 -2.94
N ILE A 158 3.81 4.46 -2.48
CA ILE A 158 4.88 3.79 -3.25
C ILE A 158 4.48 3.45 -4.70
N GLY A 159 3.22 3.09 -4.96
CA GLY A 159 2.75 2.72 -6.29
C GLY A 159 2.82 1.21 -6.53
N ASN A 160 2.12 0.73 -7.54
CA ASN A 160 2.06 -0.69 -7.88
C ASN A 160 1.79 -0.86 -9.38
N GLU A 161 2.62 -1.67 -10.03
CA GLU A 161 2.61 -1.88 -11.47
C GLU A 161 1.28 -2.43 -12.01
N THR A 162 0.63 -3.32 -11.25
CA THR A 162 -0.69 -3.86 -11.60
C THR A 162 -1.73 -2.76 -11.62
N TYR A 163 -1.73 -1.87 -10.61
CA TYR A 163 -2.68 -0.76 -10.55
C TYR A 163 -2.46 0.27 -11.66
N ARG A 164 -1.20 0.52 -12.03
CA ARG A 164 -0.85 1.38 -13.17
C ARG A 164 -1.44 0.83 -14.46
N LYS A 165 -1.19 -0.44 -14.77
CA LYS A 165 -1.66 -1.09 -16.01
C LYS A 165 -3.18 -1.16 -16.10
N GLU A 166 -3.85 -1.51 -15.01
CA GLU A 166 -5.29 -1.76 -15.02
C GLU A 166 -6.14 -0.49 -14.89
N ASN A 167 -5.66 0.54 -14.18
CA ASN A 167 -6.49 1.69 -13.82
C ASN A 167 -5.83 3.05 -14.15
N GLN A 168 -4.61 3.07 -14.70
CA GLN A 168 -3.83 4.31 -14.87
C GLN A 168 -3.72 5.08 -13.54
N HIS A 169 -3.57 4.35 -12.44
CA HIS A 169 -3.34 4.92 -11.12
C HIS A 169 -1.86 4.81 -10.78
N PHE A 170 -1.26 5.94 -10.45
CA PHE A 170 0.15 6.09 -10.22
C PHE A 170 0.48 6.30 -8.73
N GLY A 171 1.75 6.09 -8.43
CA GLY A 171 2.43 6.32 -7.17
C GLY A 171 3.93 6.38 -7.44
N LEU A 172 4.74 6.66 -6.42
CA LEU A 172 6.12 7.11 -6.57
C LEU A 172 6.97 6.26 -7.55
N THR A 173 6.97 4.94 -7.41
CA THR A 173 7.78 4.03 -8.26
C THR A 173 7.16 3.74 -9.63
N THR A 174 6.02 4.35 -9.93
CA THR A 174 5.25 4.15 -11.17
C THR A 174 4.97 5.45 -11.90
N LEU A 175 5.41 6.60 -11.38
CA LEU A 175 5.39 7.88 -12.10
C LEU A 175 6.16 7.74 -13.43
N LEU A 176 5.88 8.65 -14.34
CA LEU A 176 6.42 8.73 -15.70
C LEU A 176 6.91 10.16 -15.91
N ASP A 177 7.69 10.39 -16.96
CA ASP A 177 8.27 11.71 -17.25
C ASP A 177 7.21 12.80 -17.35
N ASP A 178 6.10 12.52 -18.03
CA ASP A 178 4.96 13.45 -18.17
C ASP A 178 4.30 13.84 -16.84
N HIS A 179 4.53 13.07 -15.77
CA HIS A 179 4.03 13.40 -14.44
C HIS A 179 4.94 14.33 -13.66
N CYS A 180 6.15 14.62 -14.17
CA CYS A 180 7.14 15.45 -13.50
C CYS A 180 7.38 16.73 -14.30
N THR A 181 7.13 17.87 -13.67
CA THR A 181 7.58 19.17 -14.16
C THR A 181 8.53 19.79 -13.16
N PHE A 182 9.45 20.64 -13.61
CA PHE A 182 10.42 21.29 -12.75
C PHE A 182 10.74 22.69 -13.23
N GLU A 183 11.14 23.53 -12.27
CA GLU A 183 11.64 24.88 -12.49
C GLU A 183 12.94 25.05 -11.70
N TYR A 184 13.83 25.90 -12.18
CA TYR A 184 15.03 26.27 -11.43
C TYR A 184 14.64 27.16 -10.26
N ASP A 185 15.19 26.88 -9.09
CA ASP A 185 15.12 27.81 -7.98
C ASP A 185 16.16 28.93 -8.19
N ASP A 186 15.68 30.07 -8.68
CA ASP A 186 16.51 31.25 -8.96
C ASP A 186 17.05 31.93 -7.69
N ASP A 187 16.55 31.59 -6.50
CA ASP A 187 16.90 32.25 -5.24
C ASP A 187 18.11 31.61 -4.52
N VAL A 188 18.63 30.49 -5.01
CA VAL A 188 19.53 29.64 -4.19
C VAL A 188 21.01 29.72 -4.60
N LEU A 189 21.38 29.95 -5.87
CA LEU A 189 22.79 30.14 -6.30
C LEU A 189 22.97 31.10 -7.49
N PRO A 190 24.15 31.77 -7.61
CA PRO A 190 24.52 32.57 -8.80
C PRO A 190 24.47 31.73 -10.09
N GLU A 191 24.13 32.37 -11.22
CA GLU A 191 23.97 31.72 -12.54
C GLU A 191 25.16 30.85 -12.98
N GLU A 192 26.35 31.21 -12.54
CA GLU A 192 27.63 30.54 -12.81
C GLU A 192 27.90 29.29 -11.96
N GLU A 193 27.09 29.07 -10.92
CA GLU A 193 27.11 27.89 -10.04
C GLU A 193 25.92 26.94 -10.30
N LYS A 194 25.02 27.29 -11.23
CA LYS A 194 23.93 26.41 -11.69
C LYS A 194 24.51 25.25 -12.52
N TRP A 195 24.74 24.11 -11.89
CA TRP A 195 25.07 22.85 -12.58
C TRP A 195 23.79 22.04 -12.89
N TYR A 196 23.90 21.06 -13.80
CA TYR A 196 22.82 20.18 -14.28
C TYR A 196 22.08 19.39 -13.18
N ASP A 197 22.59 19.39 -11.94
CA ASP A 197 22.02 18.77 -10.73
C ASP A 197 21.40 19.81 -9.76
N GLY A 198 21.30 21.09 -10.15
CA GLY A 198 20.96 22.17 -9.24
C GLY A 198 19.46 22.38 -8.96
N GLN A 199 19.12 22.43 -7.67
CA GLN A 199 18.06 23.23 -7.03
C GLN A 199 16.80 23.38 -7.87
N LEU A 200 16.15 22.25 -8.11
CA LEU A 200 14.89 22.22 -8.83
C LEU A 200 13.73 22.19 -7.84
N VAL A 201 12.78 23.11 -8.02
CA VAL A 201 11.43 22.89 -7.49
C VAL A 201 10.70 22.03 -8.50
N GLY A 202 10.25 20.86 -8.04
CA GLY A 202 9.54 19.88 -8.86
C GLY A 202 8.06 19.80 -8.51
N TRP A 203 7.23 19.46 -9.48
CA TRP A 203 5.85 19.06 -9.25
C TRP A 203 5.58 17.68 -9.83
N PHE A 204 5.07 16.79 -8.99
CA PHE A 204 4.48 15.54 -9.43
C PHE A 204 2.96 15.71 -9.58
N THR A 205 2.48 15.64 -10.82
CA THR A 205 1.04 15.69 -11.13
C THR A 205 0.58 14.37 -11.70
N PHE A 206 -0.34 13.67 -11.01
CA PHE A 206 -0.76 12.32 -11.40
C PHE A 206 -2.11 11.92 -10.80
N VAL A 207 -2.75 10.91 -11.39
CA VAL A 207 -3.95 10.28 -10.84
C VAL A 207 -3.55 9.14 -9.91
N GLY A 208 -3.86 9.25 -8.62
CA GLY A 208 -3.52 8.28 -7.59
C GLY A 208 -4.62 7.25 -7.30
N LYS A 209 -4.47 6.55 -6.18
CA LYS A 209 -5.42 5.53 -5.72
C LYS A 209 -6.86 6.08 -5.67
N SER A 210 -7.78 5.30 -6.24
CA SER A 210 -9.21 5.62 -6.35
C SER A 210 -9.54 6.76 -7.31
N GLY A 211 -8.67 7.02 -8.29
CA GLY A 211 -8.91 8.04 -9.32
C GLY A 211 -8.82 9.47 -8.79
N LYS A 212 -8.03 9.68 -7.72
CA LYS A 212 -7.87 11.00 -7.11
C LYS A 212 -6.71 11.73 -7.76
N ASP A 213 -6.93 12.96 -8.21
CA ASP A 213 -5.87 13.81 -8.72
C ASP A 213 -4.95 14.26 -7.58
N HIS A 214 -3.65 14.24 -7.84
CA HIS A 214 -2.60 14.68 -6.94
C HIS A 214 -1.70 15.66 -7.68
N THR A 215 -1.37 16.76 -7.01
CA THR A 215 -0.27 17.65 -7.35
C THR A 215 0.58 17.80 -6.11
N VAL A 216 1.84 17.41 -6.19
CA VAL A 216 2.75 17.40 -5.05
C VAL A 216 4.00 18.18 -5.43
N MET A 217 4.23 19.28 -4.72
CA MET A 217 5.45 20.07 -4.87
C MET A 217 6.58 19.41 -4.07
N VAL A 218 7.75 19.33 -4.67
CA VAL A 218 8.99 18.86 -4.06
C VAL A 218 9.97 20.01 -4.11
N HIS A 219 10.32 20.50 -2.93
CA HIS A 219 11.38 21.47 -2.72
C HIS A 219 12.14 21.00 -1.48
N ASP A 220 13.36 20.50 -1.68
CA ASP A 220 14.17 19.89 -0.63
C ASP A 220 15.45 20.70 -0.45
N GLU A 221 15.51 21.49 0.63
CA GLU A 221 16.65 22.36 0.93
C GLU A 221 17.93 21.57 1.26
N ASP A 222 17.78 20.36 1.80
CA ASP A 222 18.92 19.49 2.16
C ASP A 222 19.50 18.78 0.93
N TYR A 223 18.63 18.44 -0.04
CA TYR A 223 18.95 17.67 -1.25
C TYR A 223 18.32 18.31 -2.48
N PRO A 224 18.88 19.44 -2.95
CA PRO A 224 18.27 20.23 -4.01
C PRO A 224 18.21 19.54 -5.38
N ASP A 225 19.04 18.51 -5.57
CA ASP A 225 19.10 17.67 -6.77
C ASP A 225 18.05 16.56 -6.78
N LEU A 226 17.25 16.40 -5.71
CA LEU A 226 16.34 15.28 -5.52
C LEU A 226 15.33 15.11 -6.67
N VAL A 227 14.84 16.22 -7.23
CA VAL A 227 13.93 16.22 -8.37
C VAL A 227 14.66 15.80 -9.65
N ALA A 228 15.89 16.28 -9.87
CA ALA A 228 16.72 15.89 -11.00
C ALA A 228 17.04 14.39 -10.99
N LEU A 229 17.40 13.84 -9.81
CA LEU A 229 17.66 12.40 -9.64
C LEU A 229 16.48 11.53 -10.07
N MET A 230 15.25 12.00 -9.81
CA MET A 230 14.06 11.27 -10.23
C MET A 230 13.92 11.28 -11.74
N ILE A 231 14.10 12.41 -12.40
CA ILE A 231 14.00 12.56 -13.87
C ILE A 231 15.04 11.68 -14.57
N GLU A 232 16.31 11.74 -14.14
CA GLU A 232 17.39 10.94 -14.73
C GLU A 232 17.15 9.42 -14.59
N SER A 233 16.56 8.99 -13.48
CA SER A 233 16.25 7.57 -13.23
C SER A 233 15.25 6.99 -14.26
N TYR A 234 14.40 7.83 -14.85
CA TYR A 234 13.45 7.41 -15.86
C TYR A 234 14.08 7.29 -17.25
N ASN A 235 14.97 8.22 -17.61
CA ASN A 235 15.69 8.20 -18.89
C ASN A 235 16.56 6.93 -19.05
N LEU A 236 17.20 6.45 -17.98
CA LEU A 236 18.01 5.22 -18.01
C LEU A 236 17.19 3.94 -18.29
N LYS A 237 15.86 3.94 -18.06
CA LYS A 237 15.00 2.79 -18.41
C LYS A 237 14.63 2.77 -19.90
N ALA A 238 14.63 3.91 -20.57
CA ALA A 238 14.31 4.00 -22.00
C ALA A 238 15.45 3.43 -22.87
N GLU A 239 16.71 3.57 -22.44
CA GLU A 239 17.88 3.09 -23.18
C GLU A 239 18.22 1.61 -22.95
N GLY A 240 17.65 0.98 -21.92
CA GLY A 240 17.87 -0.44 -21.56
C GLY A 240 16.95 -1.45 -22.27
N THR A 241 16.11 -0.99 -23.18
CA THR A 241 15.31 -1.85 -24.08
C THR A 241 15.72 -1.63 -25.53
N ASN A 242 16.86 -2.21 -25.90
CA ASN A 242 17.21 -2.60 -27.27
C ASN A 242 17.94 -3.94 -27.22
#